data_AF-X1K3N2-F1
#
_entry.id   AF-X1K3N2-F1
#
_cell.length_a   1.000
_cell.length_b   1.000
_cell.length_c   1.000
_cell.angle_alpha   90.00
_cell.angle_beta   90.00
_cell.angle_gamma   90.00
#
_symmetry.space_group_name_H-M   'P 1'
#
loop_
_entity.id
_entity.type
_entity.pdbx_description
1 polymer ?
#
loop_
_entity_poly.entity_id
_entity_poly.type
_entity_poly.pdbx_seq_one_letter_code
_entity_poly.pdbx_strand_id
1 'polypeptide(L)' 'MIDMARLHVGDKVHYQPVHYGNEKWENGIVKEIRDHITDGVWIVYNCAGNWDRYMDYTGAKTNLRDLKLGWKH' A
#
# COMPACT_ATOMS: atom_id res chain seq x y z
N MET A 1 -13.55 0.48 -1.17
CA MET A 1 -12.79 -0.51 -0.39
C MET A 1 -12.20 -1.49 -1.39
N ILE A 2 -10.88 -1.68 -1.37
CA ILE A 2 -10.26 -2.72 -2.20
C ILE A 2 -10.68 -4.09 -1.66
N ASP A 3 -10.97 -5.01 -2.59
CA ASP A 3 -11.09 -6.42 -2.27
C ASP A 3 -9.69 -7.02 -2.12
N MET A 4 -9.40 -7.59 -0.95
CA MET A 4 -8.11 -8.24 -0.65
C MET A 4 -7.79 -9.36 -1.65
N ALA A 5 -8.80 -10.08 -2.13
CA ALA A 5 -8.62 -11.19 -3.08
C ALA A 5 -8.08 -10.74 -4.44
N ARG A 6 -8.06 -9.43 -4.70
CA ARG A 6 -7.54 -8.83 -5.95
C ARG A 6 -6.16 -8.21 -5.77
N LEU A 7 -5.64 -8.15 -4.54
CA LEU A 7 -4.30 -7.64 -4.25
C LEU A 7 -3.27 -8.76 -4.39
N HIS A 8 -2.12 -8.40 -4.93
CA HIS A 8 -0.94 -9.24 -5.03
C HIS A 8 0.28 -8.51 -4.46
N VAL A 9 1.24 -9.27 -3.96
CA VAL A 9 2.57 -8.73 -3.63
C VAL A 9 3.17 -8.13 -4.92
N GLY A 10 3.70 -6.91 -4.80
CA GLY A 10 4.21 -6.12 -5.93
C GLY A 10 3.20 -5.15 -6.54
N ASP A 11 1.91 -5.23 -6.17
CA ASP A 11 0.92 -4.26 -6.67
C ASP A 11 1.28 -2.84 -6.23
N LYS A 12 1.24 -1.92 -7.20
CA LYS A 12 1.32 -0.48 -6.95
C LYS A 12 0.00 -0.01 -6.37
N VAL A 13 0.08 0.75 -5.28
CA VAL A 13 -1.08 1.28 -4.56
C VAL A 13 -0.83 2.73 -4.15
N HIS A 14 -1.90 3.43 -3.80
CA HIS A 14 -1.81 4.69 -3.08
C HIS A 14 -2.71 4.67 -1.85
N TYR A 15 -2.23 5.34 -0.81
CA TYR A 15 -2.91 5.54 0.46
C TYR A 15 -3.33 7.01 0.57
N GLN A 16 -4.56 7.23 1.01
CA GLN A 16 -5.08 8.57 1.29
C GLN A 16 -5.53 8.60 2.76
N PRO A 17 -4.67 9.05 3.69
CA PRO A 17 -5.07 9.20 5.09
C PRO A 17 -6.26 10.16 5.20
N VAL A 18 -7.18 9.89 6.14
CA VAL A 18 -8.34 10.77 6.41
C VAL A 18 -7.94 12.22 6.74
N HIS A 19 -6.77 12.41 7.35
CA HIS A 19 -6.24 13.74 7.69
C HIS A 19 -5.49 14.41 6.54
N TYR A 20 -5.18 13.68 5.47
CA TYR A 20 -4.78 14.28 4.20
C TYR A 20 -6.07 14.64 3.49
N GLY A 21 -6.27 15.92 3.20
CA GLY A 21 -7.42 16.35 2.41
C GLY A 21 -7.50 15.62 1.06
N ASN A 22 -8.49 15.97 0.24
CA ASN A 22 -8.79 15.25 -1.01
C ASN A 22 -7.65 15.25 -2.06
N GLU A 23 -6.58 16.02 -1.83
CA GLU A 23 -5.53 16.32 -2.81
C GLU A 23 -4.15 15.72 -2.46
N LYS A 24 -4.04 14.99 -1.35
CA LYS A 24 -2.76 14.37 -0.96
C LYS A 24 -2.89 12.86 -0.82
N TRP A 25 -1.90 12.16 -1.36
CA TRP A 25 -1.78 10.71 -1.31
C TRP A 25 -0.32 10.32 -1.16
N GLU A 26 -0.11 9.11 -0.68
CA GLU A 26 1.20 8.48 -0.57
C GLU A 26 1.23 7.23 -1.45
N ASN A 27 2.20 7.12 -2.35
CA ASN A 27 2.36 5.96 -3.22
C ASN A 27 3.15 4.87 -2.49
N GLY A 28 2.79 3.62 -2.71
CA GLY A 28 3.47 2.47 -2.13
C GLY A 28 3.33 1.20 -2.95
N ILE A 29 4.00 0.13 -2.50
CA ILE A 29 3.94 -1.21 -3.10
C ILE A 29 3.54 -2.23 -2.03
N VAL A 30 2.64 -3.15 -2.38
CA VAL A 30 2.26 -4.27 -1.52
C VAL A 30 3.47 -5.18 -1.30
N LYS A 31 3.94 -5.25 -0.06
CA LYS A 31 5.06 -6.10 0.36
C LYS A 31 4.60 -7.48 0.78
N GLU A 32 3.51 -7.54 1.53
CA GLU A 32 3.06 -8.78 2.17
C GLU A 32 1.55 -8.75 2.40
N ILE A 33 0.90 -9.89 2.12
CA ILE A 33 -0.49 -10.19 2.43
C ILE A 33 -0.46 -11.40 3.36
N ARG A 34 -1.20 -11.37 4.46
CA ARG A 34 -1.19 -12.44 5.48
C ARG A 34 -2.56 -13.10 5.55
N ASP A 35 -2.60 -14.43 5.47
CA ASP A 35 -3.83 -15.23 5.36
C ASP A 35 -4.85 -15.04 6.50
N HIS A 36 -4.41 -14.60 7.68
CA HIS A 36 -5.26 -14.42 8.86
C HIS A 36 -5.59 -12.96 9.18
N ILE A 37 -5.15 -12.01 8.35
CA ILE A 37 -5.37 -10.59 8.54
C ILE A 37 -6.30 -10.11 7.43
N THR A 38 -7.50 -9.67 7.78
CA THR A 38 -8.53 -9.30 6.80
C THR A 38 -8.75 -7.80 6.68
N ASP A 39 -8.21 -7.01 7.61
CA ASP A 39 -8.43 -5.57 7.70
C ASP A 39 -7.32 -4.74 7.05
N GLY A 40 -6.20 -5.37 6.66
CA GLY A 40 -5.07 -4.64 6.08
C GLY A 40 -3.97 -5.52 5.51
N VAL A 41 -3.08 -4.86 4.77
CA VAL A 41 -1.90 -5.45 4.11
C VAL A 41 -0.67 -4.61 4.41
N TRP A 42 0.52 -5.17 4.23
CA TRP A 42 1.77 -4.45 4.50
C TRP A 42 2.26 -3.77 3.23
N ILE A 43 2.39 -2.45 3.31
CA ILE A 43 2.78 -1.60 2.19
C ILE A 43 4.11 -0.92 2.52
N VAL A 44 5.01 -0.86 1.53
CA VAL A 44 6.20 -0.02 1.62
C VAL A 44 5.92 1.30 0.92
N TYR A 45 6.06 2.41 1.64
CA TYR A 45 5.84 3.76 1.13
C TYR A 45 7.13 4.54 0.85
N ASN A 46 8.27 4.05 1.35
CA ASN A 46 9.56 4.69 1.15
C ASN A 46 10.63 3.63 0.84
N CYS A 47 11.11 3.64 -0.40
CA CYS A 47 12.21 2.81 -0.86
C CYS A 47 13.51 3.61 -1.13
N ALA A 48 13.67 4.82 -0.56
CA ALA A 48 14.80 5.71 -0.87
C ALA A 48 15.08 5.90 -2.38
N GLY A 49 14.02 5.89 -3.19
CA GLY A 49 14.08 5.95 -4.66
C GLY A 49 14.30 4.61 -5.37
N ASN A 50 14.64 3.53 -4.67
CA ASN A 50 14.90 2.20 -5.24
C ASN A 50 13.69 1.26 -5.10
N TRP A 51 12.64 1.54 -5.86
CA TRP A 51 11.40 0.77 -5.82
C TRP A 51 11.54 -0.68 -6.29
N ASP A 52 12.56 -1.00 -7.09
CA ASP A 52 12.86 -2.37 -7.52
C ASP A 52 13.28 -3.27 -6.34
N ARG A 53 13.77 -2.66 -5.25
CA ARG A 53 14.18 -3.35 -4.02
C ARG A 53 13.21 -3.18 -2.86
N TYR A 54 11.93 -2.90 -3.13
CA TYR A 54 10.93 -2.68 -2.07
C TYR A 54 10.85 -3.81 -1.02
N MET A 55 11.23 -5.04 -1.39
CA MET A 55 11.32 -6.18 -0.48
C MET A 55 12.40 -6.04 0.61
N ASP A 56 13.33 -5.10 0.48
CA ASP A 56 14.36 -4.83 1.49
C ASP A 56 13.94 -3.77 2.53
N TYR A 57 12.82 -3.09 2.30
CA TYR A 57 12.35 -1.96 3.12
C TYR A 57 11.24 -2.36 4.10
N THR A 58 11.09 -1.60 5.19
CA THR A 58 10.05 -1.84 6.19
C THR A 58 8.66 -1.54 5.63
N GLY A 59 7.75 -2.50 5.73
CA GLY A 59 6.35 -2.32 5.39
C GLY A 59 5.53 -1.85 6.60
N ALA A 60 4.53 -1.01 6.36
CA ALA A 60 3.53 -0.61 7.36
C ALA A 60 2.19 -1.29 7.07
N LYS A 61 1.57 -1.87 8.11
CA LYS A 61 0.20 -2.39 8.00
C LYS A 61 -0.75 -1.24 7.68
N THR A 62 -1.39 -1.30 6.51
CA THR A 62 -2.34 -0.29 6.04
C THR A 62 -3.71 -0.91 5.87
N ASN A 63 -4.74 -0.20 6.33
CA ASN A 63 -6.11 -0.68 6.23
C ASN A 63 -6.61 -0.67 4.78
N LEU A 64 -7.30 -1.73 4.37
CA LEU A 64 -7.85 -1.86 3.01
C LEU A 64 -8.85 -0.77 2.62
N ARG A 65 -9.54 -0.17 3.62
CA ARG A 65 -10.50 0.89 3.37
C ARG A 65 -9.84 2.18 2.86
N ASP A 66 -8.57 2.38 3.21
CA ASP A 66 -7.81 3.59 2.90
C ASP A 66 -6.89 3.40 1.68
N LEU A 67 -6.80 2.17 1.16
CA LEU A 67 -5.98 1.79 0.01
C LEU A 67 -6.76 1.79 -1.30
N LYS A 68 -6.08 2.23 -2.36
CA LYS A 68 -6.56 2.26 -3.75
C LYS A 68 -5.47 1.75 -4.70
N LEU A 69 -5.87 1.08 -5.78
CA LEU A 69 -4.94 0.46 -6.74
C LEU A 69 -4.29 1.52 -7.61
N GLY A 70 -3.08 1.23 -8.07
CA GLY A 70 -2.26 2.10 -8.89
C GLY A 70 -1.58 3.21 -8.09
N TRP A 71 -0.53 3.77 -8.67
CA TRP A 71 0.06 5.02 -8.19
C TRP A 71 -0.70 6.22 -8.76
N LYS A 72 -0.64 7.32 -8.04
CA LYS A 72 -1.18 8.62 -8.46
C LYS A 72 -0.03 9.60 -8.76
N HIS A 73 -0.19 10.36 -9.83
CA HIS A 73 0.71 11.42 -10.31
C HIS A 73 0.07 12.79 -10.09
#